data_AF-A0A7S1Q8E9-F1
#
_entry.id   AF-A0A7S1Q8E9-F1
#
_cell.length_a   1.000
_cell.length_b   1.000
_cell.length_c   1.000
_cell.angle_alpha   90.00
_cell.angle_beta   90.00
_cell.angle_gamma   90.00
#
_symmetry.space_group_name_H-M   'P 1'
#
loop_
_entity.id
_entity.type
_entity.pdbx_description
1 polymer ?
#
loop_
_entity_poly.entity_id
_entity_poly.type
_entity_poly.pdbx_seq_one_letter_code
_entity_poly.pdbx_strand_id
1 'polypeptide(L)'
;FARCDSLECVLFPASLKAFVDNTFVRCPTLVNADFGACTSLRFIGRRVLASCGALNRVQFPPGLEEIGFAAFSDCARLVEVDLRPCKSLRAISDNAFRSCGLLETVVFPPSLEVIGRNAFVKCPALVNADVSVCASLRRIGNASFRSIETVLSVPGLDQAVPPWARRSKTLPTPQH
;
A
#
# COMPACT_ATOMS: atom_id res chain seq x y z
N PHE A 1 8.86 10.39 16.98
CA PHE A 1 9.69 9.17 17.03
C PHE A 1 10.52 8.97 15.76
N ALA A 2 10.79 10.01 14.97
CA ALA A 2 11.61 9.87 13.78
C ALA A 2 13.04 9.46 14.17
N ARG A 3 13.62 8.51 13.42
CA ARG A 3 14.97 7.95 13.67
C ARG A 3 15.10 7.26 15.03
N CYS A 4 14.04 6.63 15.51
CA CYS A 4 14.11 5.87 16.75
C CYS A 4 14.75 4.50 16.48
N ASP A 5 15.89 4.25 17.11
CA ASP A 5 16.70 3.04 16.88
C ASP A 5 16.32 1.85 17.77
N SER A 6 15.38 2.01 18.71
CA SER A 6 15.06 0.97 19.71
C SER A 6 13.57 0.64 19.83
N LEU A 7 12.71 1.17 18.96
CA LEU A 7 11.27 0.97 19.06
C LEU A 7 10.84 -0.28 18.30
N GLU A 8 10.62 -1.38 19.01
CA GLU A 8 10.26 -2.68 18.42
C GLU A 8 8.77 -2.81 18.08
N CYS A 9 7.90 -2.24 18.93
CA CYS A 9 6.45 -2.31 18.80
C CYS A 9 5.81 -0.98 19.25
N VAL A 10 4.70 -0.60 18.61
CA VAL A 10 3.90 0.55 19.04
C VAL A 10 2.45 0.13 19.25
N LEU A 11 1.97 0.28 20.48
CA LEU A 11 0.54 0.19 20.82
C LEU A 11 0.00 1.62 20.92
N PHE A 12 -0.88 1.98 19.99
CA PHE A 12 -1.47 3.31 19.96
C PHE A 12 -2.77 3.36 20.76
N PRO A 13 -3.05 4.48 21.46
CA PRO A 13 -4.32 4.62 22.16
C PRO A 13 -5.48 4.60 21.16
N ALA A 14 -6.60 3.97 21.52
CA ALA A 14 -7.77 3.83 20.65
C ALA A 14 -8.34 5.18 20.15
N SER A 15 -8.06 6.26 20.88
CA SER A 15 -8.45 7.64 20.56
C SER A 15 -7.53 8.37 19.58
N LEU A 16 -6.44 7.76 19.13
CA LEU A 16 -5.50 8.40 18.21
C LEU A 16 -6.19 8.71 16.87
N LYS A 17 -6.35 10.00 16.55
CA LYS A 17 -7.10 10.45 15.36
C LYS A 17 -6.25 10.57 14.10
N ALA A 18 -4.98 10.91 14.25
CA ALA A 18 -4.05 11.09 13.15
C ALA A 18 -2.60 10.93 13.64
N PHE A 19 -1.73 10.55 12.71
CA PHE A 19 -0.29 10.71 12.86
C PHE A 19 0.15 12.03 12.25
N VAL A 20 1.05 12.74 12.93
CA VAL A 20 1.73 13.89 12.33
C VAL A 20 2.67 13.38 11.24
N ASP A 21 2.86 14.18 10.19
CA ASP A 21 3.79 13.86 9.12
C ASP A 21 5.17 13.47 9.66
N ASN A 22 5.74 12.41 9.09
CA ASN A 22 7.06 11.89 9.42
C ASN A 22 7.23 11.28 10.84
N THR A 23 6.16 10.91 11.55
CA THR A 23 6.23 10.50 12.98
C THR A 23 7.23 9.39 13.31
N PHE A 24 7.33 8.33 12.50
CA PHE A 24 8.20 7.15 12.66
C PHE A 24 9.15 6.96 11.46
N VAL A 25 9.50 8.02 10.75
CA VAL A 25 10.42 7.92 9.61
C VAL A 25 11.76 7.36 10.05
N ARG A 26 12.30 6.41 9.28
CA ARG A 26 13.62 5.79 9.49
C ARG A 26 13.77 5.18 10.87
N CYS A 27 12.78 4.46 11.37
CA CYS A 27 12.93 3.59 12.54
C CYS A 27 13.43 2.21 12.07
N PRO A 28 14.74 1.92 12.12
CA PRO A 28 15.29 0.72 11.51
C PRO A 28 14.92 -0.57 12.27
N THR A 29 14.48 -0.47 13.53
CA THR A 29 14.13 -1.60 14.39
C THR A 29 12.63 -1.83 14.55
N LEU A 30 11.79 -0.97 13.98
CA LEU A 30 10.34 -1.14 14.07
C LEU A 30 9.90 -2.31 13.19
N VAL A 31 9.52 -3.42 13.83
CA VAL A 31 9.13 -4.66 13.14
C VAL A 31 7.63 -4.69 12.85
N ASN A 32 6.81 -4.23 13.80
CA ASN A 32 5.36 -4.29 13.72
C ASN A 32 4.70 -2.94 14.02
N ALA A 33 3.78 -2.52 13.16
CA ALA A 33 2.92 -1.37 13.40
C ALA A 33 1.45 -1.82 13.53
N ASP A 34 0.90 -1.79 14.74
CA ASP A 34 -0.48 -2.19 14.99
C ASP A 34 -1.39 -0.98 15.17
N PHE A 35 -2.15 -0.64 14.11
CA PHE A 35 -3.20 0.36 14.16
C PHE A 35 -4.59 -0.25 14.28
N GLY A 36 -4.73 -1.58 14.41
CA GLY A 36 -6.02 -2.28 14.34
C GLY A 36 -7.02 -1.84 15.40
N ALA A 37 -6.53 -1.56 16.62
CA ALA A 37 -7.34 -1.06 17.74
C ALA A 37 -7.67 0.45 17.65
N CYS A 38 -7.09 1.20 16.70
CA CYS A 38 -7.28 2.64 16.57
C CYS A 38 -8.56 2.98 15.81
N THR A 39 -9.72 2.68 16.39
CA THR A 39 -11.03 2.87 15.74
C THR A 39 -11.35 4.34 15.40
N SER A 40 -10.63 5.30 15.98
CA SER A 40 -10.73 6.73 15.66
C SER A 40 -9.72 7.23 14.63
N LEU A 41 -8.75 6.40 14.21
CA LEU A 41 -7.76 6.78 13.21
C LEU A 41 -8.43 6.86 11.83
N ARG A 42 -8.35 8.03 11.21
CA ARG A 42 -8.91 8.27 9.87
C ARG A 42 -7.83 8.43 8.81
N PHE A 43 -6.66 8.93 9.19
CA PHE A 43 -5.60 9.28 8.27
C PHE A 43 -4.25 8.76 8.76
N ILE A 44 -3.55 8.00 7.90
CA ILE A 44 -2.11 7.78 8.06
C ILE A 44 -1.43 8.86 7.21
N GLY A 45 -0.83 9.85 7.90
CA GLY A 45 -0.24 11.04 7.27
C GLY A 45 0.97 10.78 6.38
N ARG A 46 1.60 11.85 5.91
CA ARG A 46 2.72 11.77 4.98
C ARG A 46 3.93 11.12 5.64
N ARG A 47 4.49 10.11 4.96
CA ARG A 47 5.74 9.42 5.36
C ARG A 47 5.73 8.88 6.79
N VAL A 48 4.58 8.60 7.40
CA VAL A 48 4.53 8.23 8.83
C VAL A 48 5.48 7.09 9.20
N LEU A 49 5.61 6.07 8.35
CA LEU A 49 6.49 4.90 8.52
C LEU A 49 7.53 4.77 7.39
N ALA A 50 7.86 5.86 6.68
CA ALA A 50 8.80 5.78 5.56
C ALA A 50 10.19 5.33 6.02
N SER A 51 10.82 4.45 5.24
CA SER A 51 12.15 3.88 5.48
C SER A 51 12.28 3.09 6.79
N CYS A 52 11.20 2.49 7.29
CA CYS A 52 11.26 1.50 8.37
C CYS A 52 11.72 0.15 7.80
N GLY A 53 13.03 -0.06 7.70
CA GLY A 53 13.62 -1.21 7.02
C GLY A 53 13.30 -2.57 7.66
N ALA A 54 13.00 -2.61 8.97
CA ALA A 54 12.59 -3.84 9.66
C ALA A 54 11.10 -4.15 9.59
N LEU A 55 10.26 -3.19 9.17
CA LEU A 55 8.81 -3.30 9.24
C LEU A 55 8.34 -4.44 8.33
N ASN A 56 7.79 -5.49 8.93
CA ASN A 56 7.32 -6.67 8.20
C ASN A 56 5.80 -6.82 8.23
N ARG A 57 5.12 -6.21 9.20
CA ARG A 57 3.68 -6.33 9.42
C ARG A 57 3.06 -4.99 9.81
N VAL A 58 1.91 -4.72 9.22
CA VAL A 58 1.06 -3.58 9.55
C VAL A 58 -0.37 -4.07 9.72
N GLN A 59 -1.02 -3.71 10.82
CA GLN A 59 -2.46 -3.88 10.99
C GLN A 59 -3.14 -2.54 10.85
N PHE A 60 -4.23 -2.49 10.07
CA PHE A 60 -4.95 -1.25 9.79
C PHE A 60 -6.30 -1.20 10.52
N PRO A 61 -6.78 -0.01 10.95
CA PRO A 61 -8.06 0.12 11.61
C PRO A 61 -9.23 0.11 10.62
N PRO A 62 -10.44 -0.29 11.06
CA PRO A 62 -11.59 -0.40 10.17
C PRO A 62 -12.08 0.95 9.62
N GLY A 63 -11.85 2.03 10.37
CA GLY A 63 -12.28 3.39 10.02
C GLY A 63 -11.24 4.20 9.22
N LEU A 64 -10.14 3.59 8.76
CA LEU A 64 -9.13 4.31 7.98
C LEU A 64 -9.73 4.80 6.65
N GLU A 65 -9.52 6.07 6.32
CA GLU A 65 -10.05 6.73 5.11
C GLU A 65 -8.97 7.00 4.06
N GLU A 66 -7.74 7.29 4.49
CA GLU A 66 -6.63 7.56 3.58
C GLU A 66 -5.27 7.06 4.11
N ILE A 67 -4.47 6.52 3.19
CA ILE A 67 -3.03 6.31 3.35
C ILE A 67 -2.29 7.39 2.57
N GLY A 68 -1.58 8.25 3.29
CA GLY A 68 -0.96 9.47 2.76
C GLY A 68 0.29 9.24 1.92
N PHE A 69 0.79 10.35 1.35
CA PHE A 69 1.95 10.36 0.47
C PHE A 69 3.15 9.66 1.10
N ALA A 70 3.68 8.64 0.40
CA ALA A 70 4.85 7.88 0.81
C ALA A 70 4.79 7.31 2.25
N ALA A 71 3.60 7.07 2.80
CA ALA A 71 3.40 6.67 4.20
C ALA A 71 4.25 5.46 4.62
N PHE A 72 4.45 4.49 3.73
CA PHE A 72 5.21 3.25 3.93
C PHE A 72 6.30 3.07 2.87
N SER A 73 6.81 4.16 2.27
CA SER A 73 7.83 4.04 1.23
C SER A 73 9.14 3.48 1.80
N ASP A 74 9.81 2.62 1.04
CA ASP A 74 11.08 1.98 1.38
C ASP A 74 11.01 1.10 2.65
N CYS A 75 9.84 0.54 2.97
CA CYS A 75 9.67 -0.53 3.96
C CYS A 75 10.06 -1.88 3.33
N ALA A 76 11.37 -2.13 3.21
CA ALA A 76 11.92 -3.21 2.41
C ALA A 76 11.51 -4.63 2.86
N ARG A 77 11.11 -4.81 4.13
CA ARG A 77 10.71 -6.11 4.70
C ARG A 77 9.21 -6.34 4.78
N LEU A 78 8.39 -5.39 4.35
CA LEU A 78 6.93 -5.52 4.38
C LEU A 78 6.50 -6.57 3.36
N VAL A 79 5.87 -7.66 3.81
CA VAL A 79 5.50 -8.80 2.96
C VAL A 79 4.05 -8.73 2.48
N GLU A 80 3.16 -8.28 3.35
CA GLU A 80 1.73 -8.24 3.08
C GLU A 80 1.12 -6.91 3.53
N VAL A 81 0.17 -6.42 2.74
CA VAL A 81 -0.69 -5.28 3.09
C VAL A 81 -2.14 -5.73 2.97
N ASP A 82 -2.77 -6.03 4.11
CA ASP A 82 -4.19 -6.38 4.18
C ASP A 82 -5.03 -5.14 4.52
N LEU A 83 -5.74 -4.61 3.52
CA LEU A 83 -6.63 -3.46 3.66
C LEU A 83 -8.11 -3.87 3.75
N ARG A 84 -8.45 -5.18 3.74
CA ARG A 84 -9.83 -5.66 3.89
C ARG A 84 -10.55 -5.12 5.13
N PRO A 85 -9.89 -4.92 6.28
CA PRO A 85 -10.55 -4.33 7.45
C PRO A 85 -11.00 -2.90 7.21
N CYS A 86 -10.31 -2.14 6.35
CA CYS A 86 -10.51 -0.70 6.15
C CYS A 86 -11.76 -0.41 5.31
N LYS A 87 -12.95 -0.48 5.94
CA LYS A 87 -14.24 -0.34 5.23
C LYS A 87 -14.45 1.06 4.66
N SER A 88 -13.77 2.07 5.21
CA SER A 88 -13.89 3.47 4.77
C SER A 88 -12.74 3.95 3.89
N LEU A 89 -11.78 3.09 3.52
CA LEU A 89 -10.57 3.52 2.81
C LEU A 89 -10.90 3.94 1.38
N ARG A 90 -10.75 5.24 1.10
CA ARG A 90 -11.05 5.85 -0.20
C ARG A 90 -9.80 6.05 -1.05
N ALA A 91 -8.65 6.32 -0.43
CA ALA A 91 -7.45 6.69 -1.18
C ALA A 91 -6.17 6.06 -0.63
N ILE A 92 -5.35 5.58 -1.57
CA ILE A 92 -3.93 5.30 -1.38
C ILE A 92 -3.16 6.35 -2.18
N SER A 93 -2.48 7.25 -1.50
CA SER A 93 -1.80 8.40 -2.12
C SER A 93 -0.49 8.03 -2.83
N ASP A 94 0.09 8.99 -3.55
CA ASP A 94 1.28 8.79 -4.37
C ASP A 94 2.45 8.19 -3.57
N ASN A 95 3.13 7.21 -4.17
CA ASN A 95 4.28 6.50 -3.60
C ASN A 95 4.03 5.80 -2.24
N ALA A 96 2.77 5.63 -1.80
CA ALA A 96 2.44 5.12 -0.45
C ALA A 96 3.24 3.88 -0.03
N PHE A 97 3.45 2.92 -0.92
CA PHE A 97 4.20 1.67 -0.71
C PHE A 97 5.35 1.52 -1.72
N ARG A 98 5.93 2.64 -2.18
CA ARG A 98 7.05 2.62 -3.13
C ARG A 98 8.25 1.89 -2.53
N SER A 99 8.92 1.06 -3.33
CA SER A 99 10.14 0.31 -2.95
C SER A 99 9.96 -0.68 -1.79
N CYS A 100 8.75 -1.21 -1.57
CA CYS A 100 8.58 -2.33 -0.64
C CYS A 100 9.05 -3.63 -1.31
N GLY A 101 10.35 -3.92 -1.17
CA GLY A 101 11.05 -4.95 -1.94
C GLY A 101 10.47 -6.37 -1.82
N LEU A 102 9.99 -6.72 -0.63
CA LEU A 102 9.41 -8.03 -0.31
C LEU A 102 7.88 -8.04 -0.30
N LEU A 103 7.21 -6.96 -0.72
CA LEU A 103 5.75 -6.91 -0.72
C LEU A 103 5.21 -7.85 -1.79
N GLU A 104 4.67 -8.99 -1.37
CA GLU A 104 4.16 -10.05 -2.24
C GLU A 104 2.65 -9.89 -2.50
N THR A 105 1.91 -9.48 -1.47
CA THR A 105 0.44 -9.45 -1.49
C THR A 105 -0.10 -8.12 -1.01
N VAL A 106 -1.04 -7.57 -1.78
CA VAL A 106 -1.89 -6.45 -1.35
C VAL A 106 -3.34 -6.84 -1.56
N VAL A 107 -4.13 -6.80 -0.48
CA VAL A 107 -5.56 -7.11 -0.54
C VAL A 107 -6.35 -5.83 -0.32
N PHE A 108 -7.12 -5.41 -1.32
CA PHE A 108 -7.83 -4.13 -1.32
C PHE A 108 -9.26 -4.22 -0.74
N PRO A 109 -9.81 -3.13 -0.17
CA PRO A 109 -11.21 -3.06 0.23
C PRO A 109 -12.11 -2.59 -0.92
N PRO A 110 -13.42 -2.92 -0.88
CA PRO A 110 -14.36 -2.55 -1.94
C PRO A 110 -14.62 -1.03 -2.05
N SER A 111 -14.34 -0.28 -0.99
CA SER A 111 -14.54 1.17 -0.91
C SER A 111 -13.43 1.99 -1.56
N LEU A 112 -12.34 1.38 -2.03
CA LEU A 112 -11.20 2.10 -2.57
C LEU A 112 -11.57 2.81 -3.88
N GLU A 113 -11.37 4.13 -3.91
CA GLU A 113 -11.71 4.99 -5.05
C GLU A 113 -10.49 5.40 -5.87
N VAL A 114 -9.34 5.58 -5.21
CA VAL A 114 -8.13 6.13 -5.82
C VAL A 114 -6.88 5.37 -5.39
N ILE A 115 -6.07 5.00 -6.39
CA ILE A 115 -4.68 4.59 -6.23
C ILE A 115 -3.79 5.66 -6.87
N GLY A 116 -2.87 6.23 -6.10
CA GLY A 116 -1.99 7.32 -6.50
C GLY A 116 -0.82 6.88 -7.37
N ARG A 117 -0.18 7.85 -8.03
CA ARG A 117 0.98 7.62 -8.90
C ARG A 117 2.07 6.86 -8.13
N ASN A 118 2.68 5.86 -8.78
CA ASN A 118 3.78 5.08 -8.22
C ASN A 118 3.48 4.40 -6.88
N ALA A 119 2.20 4.22 -6.48
CA ALA A 119 1.83 3.71 -5.16
C ALA A 119 2.56 2.40 -4.78
N PHE A 120 2.78 1.50 -5.75
CA PHE A 120 3.47 0.22 -5.59
C PHE A 120 4.63 0.08 -6.60
N VAL A 121 5.27 1.18 -6.97
CA VAL A 121 6.45 1.12 -7.87
C VAL A 121 7.65 0.53 -7.12
N LYS A 122 8.49 -0.25 -7.82
CA LYS A 122 9.66 -0.92 -7.26
C LYS A 122 9.32 -1.95 -6.16
N CYS A 123 8.17 -2.61 -6.27
CA CYS A 123 7.80 -3.78 -5.48
C CYS A 123 7.95 -5.03 -6.36
N PRO A 124 9.16 -5.59 -6.54
CA PRO A 124 9.40 -6.69 -7.49
C PRO A 124 8.77 -8.02 -7.06
N ALA A 125 8.52 -8.20 -5.76
CA ALA A 125 7.81 -9.38 -5.25
C ALA A 125 6.29 -9.32 -5.47
N LEU A 126 5.74 -8.13 -5.75
CA LEU A 126 4.30 -7.94 -5.96
C LEU A 126 3.96 -8.39 -7.39
N VAL A 127 3.66 -9.67 -7.55
CA VAL A 127 3.40 -10.23 -8.88
C VAL A 127 1.98 -9.99 -9.37
N ASN A 128 1.01 -9.89 -8.45
CA ASN A 128 -0.41 -9.77 -8.74
C ASN A 128 -1.07 -8.72 -7.84
N ALA A 129 -2.03 -7.98 -8.40
CA ALA A 129 -2.88 -7.08 -7.64
C ALA A 129 -4.31 -7.18 -8.18
N ASP A 130 -5.23 -7.67 -7.36
CA ASP A 130 -6.65 -7.75 -7.71
C ASP A 130 -7.38 -6.49 -7.24
N VAL A 131 -7.67 -5.58 -8.18
CA VAL A 131 -8.47 -4.40 -7.90
C VAL A 131 -9.93 -4.55 -8.36
N SER A 132 -10.34 -5.74 -8.83
CA SER A 132 -11.72 -6.02 -9.26
C SER A 132 -12.72 -5.95 -8.10
N VAL A 133 -12.24 -6.21 -6.88
CA VAL A 133 -13.01 -6.05 -5.64
C VAL A 133 -13.36 -4.60 -5.34
N CYS A 134 -12.59 -3.63 -5.86
CA CYS A 134 -12.74 -2.20 -5.62
C CYS A 134 -13.89 -1.62 -6.46
N ALA A 135 -15.13 -1.90 -6.09
CA ALA A 135 -16.32 -1.49 -6.86
C ALA A 135 -16.42 0.03 -7.10
N SER A 136 -15.81 0.85 -6.23
CA SER A 136 -15.82 2.31 -6.34
C SER A 136 -14.54 2.89 -6.99
N LEU A 137 -13.67 2.06 -7.55
CA LEU A 137 -12.38 2.50 -8.08
C LEU A 137 -12.57 3.34 -9.34
N ARG A 138 -12.15 4.61 -9.28
CA ARG A 138 -12.32 5.58 -10.38
C ARG A 138 -11.00 6.08 -10.94
N ARG A 139 -9.88 5.89 -10.22
CA ARG A 139 -8.57 6.36 -10.67
C ARG A 139 -7.42 5.45 -10.21
N ILE A 140 -6.58 5.07 -11.17
CA ILE A 140 -5.28 4.44 -10.93
C ILE A 140 -4.21 5.36 -11.52
N GLY A 141 -3.27 5.77 -10.67
CA GLY A 141 -2.20 6.70 -11.03
C GLY A 141 -1.20 6.08 -12.00
N ASN A 142 -0.47 6.93 -12.71
CA ASN A 142 0.58 6.47 -13.62
C ASN A 142 1.62 5.62 -12.87
N ALA A 143 2.03 4.50 -13.49
CA ALA A 143 3.06 3.59 -12.97
C ALA A 143 2.81 3.04 -11.55
N SER A 144 1.57 3.10 -11.04
CA SER A 144 1.20 2.60 -9.71
C SER A 144 1.63 1.15 -9.51
N PHE A 145 1.51 0.35 -10.56
CA PHE A 145 1.85 -1.06 -10.59
C PHE A 145 2.93 -1.38 -11.63
N ARG A 146 3.84 -0.44 -11.94
CA ARG A 146 4.83 -0.63 -13.02
C ARG A 146 5.74 -1.86 -12.85
N SER A 147 5.85 -2.37 -11.64
CA SER A 147 6.66 -3.55 -11.30
C SER A 147 5.91 -4.87 -11.41
N ILE A 148 4.57 -4.88 -11.56
CA ILE A 148 3.81 -6.13 -11.67
C ILE A 148 3.90 -6.64 -13.11
N GLU A 149 4.33 -7.89 -13.29
CA GLU A 149 4.59 -8.47 -14.62
C GLU A 149 3.46 -9.38 -15.12
N THR A 150 2.58 -9.84 -14.22
CA THR A 150 1.70 -10.99 -14.52
C THR A 150 0.24 -10.62 -14.76
N VAL A 151 -0.48 -10.06 -13.78
CA VAL A 151 -1.93 -9.78 -13.92
C VAL A 151 -2.36 -8.56 -13.10
N LEU A 152 -3.16 -7.68 -13.69
CA LEU A 152 -4.02 -6.75 -12.95
C LEU A 152 -5.47 -6.96 -13.36
N SER A 153 -6.31 -7.36 -12.41
CA SER A 153 -7.76 -7.47 -12.61
C SER A 153 -8.42 -6.13 -12.27
N VAL A 154 -9.06 -5.47 -13.24
CA VAL A 154 -9.81 -4.21 -13.03
C VAL A 154 -11.32 -4.43 -13.08
N PRO A 155 -12.13 -3.68 -12.30
CA PRO A 155 -13.59 -3.78 -12.35
C PRO A 155 -14.15 -3.40 -13.73
N GLY A 156 -15.16 -4.13 -14.23
CA GLY A 156 -15.95 -3.75 -15.41
C GLY A 156 -15.25 -3.89 -16.76
N LEU A 157 -14.39 -4.89 -16.93
CA LEU A 157 -13.53 -5.11 -18.10
C LEU A 157 -14.29 -5.61 -19.36
N ASP A 158 -15.26 -4.81 -19.83
CA ASP A 158 -15.82 -4.87 -21.18
C ASP A 158 -15.55 -3.60 -22.01
N GLN A 159 -15.03 -2.51 -21.42
CA GLN A 159 -14.66 -1.32 -22.20
C GLN A 159 -13.33 -0.70 -21.78
N ALA A 160 -12.47 -0.53 -22.79
CA ALA A 160 -11.23 0.24 -22.80
C ALA A 160 -10.20 -0.12 -21.71
N VAL A 161 -9.38 -1.15 -21.99
CA VAL A 161 -8.12 -1.39 -21.29
C VAL A 161 -7.28 -0.10 -21.33
N PRO A 162 -7.02 0.59 -20.20
CA PRO A 162 -6.24 1.82 -20.21
C PRO A 162 -4.80 1.54 -20.65
N PRO A 163 -4.08 2.51 -21.24
CA PRO A 163 -2.77 2.28 -21.86
C PRO A 163 -1.71 1.63 -20.95
N TRP A 164 -1.86 1.78 -19.63
CA TRP A 164 -0.96 1.20 -18.64
C TRP A 164 -1.25 -0.28 -18.32
N ALA A 165 -2.43 -0.81 -18.64
CA ALA A 165 -2.82 -2.22 -18.46
C ALA A 165 -2.52 -3.10 -19.71
N ARG A 166 -1.94 -2.52 -20.77
CA ARG A 166 -1.66 -3.19 -22.06
C ARG A 166 -0.37 -4.02 -22.11
N ARG A 167 0.23 -4.44 -20.99
CA ARG A 167 1.43 -5.30 -21.02
C ARG A 167 1.26 -6.56 -20.17
N SER A 168 0.76 -7.63 -20.82
CA SER A 168 1.23 -9.03 -20.64
C SER A 168 0.46 -9.99 -21.57
N LYS A 169 0.63 -9.84 -22.89
CA LYS A 169 0.41 -10.94 -23.86
C LYS A 169 1.53 -10.95 -24.89
N THR A 170 2.77 -11.06 -24.45
CA THR A 170 3.82 -11.62 -25.29
C THR A 170 4.14 -12.97 -24.68
N LEU A 171 3.51 -14.02 -25.23
CA LEU A 171 3.94 -15.39 -25.06
C LEU A 171 5.46 -15.47 -25.34
N PRO A 172 6.24 -16.26 -24.58
CA PRO A 172 7.61 -16.52 -24.97
C PRO A 172 7.58 -17.24 -26.32
N THR A 173 8.12 -16.60 -27.36
CA THR A 173 8.47 -17.29 -28.60
C THR A 173 9.47 -18.38 -28.27
N PRO A 174 9.20 -19.66 -28.60
CA PRO A 174 10.21 -20.71 -28.45
C PRO A 174 11.36 -20.40 -29.40
N GLN A 175 12.58 -20.30 -28.86
CA GLN A 175 13.78 -20.22 -29.67
C GLN A 175 14.03 -21.58 -30.33
N HIS A 176 14.28 -21.54 -31.63
CA HIS A 176 14.70 -22.66 -32.47
C HIS A 176 16.02 -23.27 -32.01
#